data_AF-A0A7M1S0Z4-F1
#
_entry.id   AF-A0A7M1S0Z4-F1
#
_cell.length_a   1.000
_cell.length_b   1.000
_cell.length_c   1.000
_cell.angle_alpha   90.00
_cell.angle_beta   90.00
_cell.angle_gamma   90.00
#
_symmetry.space_group_name_H-M   'P 1'
#
loop_
_entity.id
_entity.type
_entity.pdbx_description
1 polymer ?
#
loop_
_entity_poly.entity_id
_entity_poly.type
_entity_poly.pdbx_seq_one_letter_code
_entity_poly.pdbx_strand_id
1 'polypeptide(L)'
;MCDFNNLSDEEKRHYHEILLDAAQKFGGKNFFLHLLEAVREANPHPLTTANRTFTMELGEVKWNKVIFNDKLQLLLKARVHESRQQNLLPDEEAPNYKKVLNLVRTLRPIVFHVKPTSQEDGPGFFFQPFEVIDPKTTRLSPLFDALFFCSIDTVKKVLNYEPR
;
A
#
# COMPACT_ATOMS: atom_id res chain seq x y z
N MET A 1 2.57 -2.21 8.79
CA MET A 1 1.85 -0.98 9.16
C MET A 1 0.46 -1.24 9.77
N CYS A 2 -0.37 -2.12 9.22
CA CYS A 2 -1.78 -2.20 9.66
C CYS A 2 -2.06 -2.78 11.07
N ASP A 3 -1.06 -2.94 11.92
CA ASP A 3 -1.20 -3.29 13.34
C ASP A 3 -0.59 -2.18 14.21
N PHE A 4 -1.25 -1.02 14.23
CA PHE A 4 -0.74 0.21 14.85
C PHE A 4 -0.35 0.03 16.33
N ASN A 5 -1.07 -0.82 17.06
CA ASN A 5 -0.85 -1.02 18.49
C ASN A 5 0.47 -1.73 18.78
N ASN A 6 0.95 -2.55 17.84
CA ASN A 6 2.19 -3.32 17.96
C ASN A 6 3.39 -2.63 17.31
N LEU A 7 3.23 -1.41 16.79
CA LEU A 7 4.33 -0.62 16.26
C LEU A 7 5.11 0.07 17.37
N SER A 8 6.43 0.14 17.20
CA SER A 8 7.29 1.04 17.96
C SER A 8 6.96 2.52 17.67
N ASP A 9 7.34 3.42 18.57
CA ASP A 9 7.09 4.86 18.35
C ASP A 9 7.88 5.41 17.16
N GLU A 10 9.06 4.85 16.87
CA GLU A 10 9.82 5.15 15.65
C GLU A 10 9.04 4.73 14.39
N GLU A 11 8.47 3.52 14.35
CA GLU A 11 7.65 3.06 13.23
C GLU A 11 6.36 3.88 13.08
N LYS A 12 5.70 4.23 14.19
CA LYS A 12 4.50 5.09 14.17
C LYS A 12 4.82 6.45 13.57
N ARG A 13 5.90 7.08 14.01
CA ARG A 13 6.38 8.36 13.48
C ARG A 13 6.71 8.25 12.00
N HIS A 14 7.47 7.23 11.62
CA HIS A 14 7.86 7.01 10.22
C HIS A 14 6.64 6.85 9.30
N TYR A 15 5.67 6.01 9.68
CA TYR A 15 4.46 5.83 8.88
C TYR A 15 3.55 7.06 8.91
N HIS A 16 3.49 7.78 10.02
CA HIS A 16 2.78 9.05 10.12
C HIS A 16 3.32 10.05 9.09
N GLU A 17 4.64 10.25 9.04
CA GLU A 17 5.29 11.18 8.11
C GLU A 17 5.01 10.79 6.65
N ILE A 18 5.13 9.50 6.29
CA ILE A 18 4.84 9.00 4.94
C ILE A 18 3.38 9.25 4.54
N LEU A 19 2.43 8.88 5.40
CA LEU A 19 1.01 9.02 5.09
C LEU A 19 0.56 10.48 5.08
N LEU A 20 1.12 11.31 5.96
CA LEU A 20 0.82 12.73 6.00
C LEU A 20 1.31 13.43 4.73
N ASP A 21 2.54 13.15 4.27
CA ASP A 21 3.07 13.70 3.02
C ASP A 21 2.21 13.30 1.81
N ALA A 22 1.83 12.02 1.71
CA ALA A 22 0.94 11.55 0.65
C ALA A 22 -0.44 12.21 0.72
N ALA A 23 -1.00 12.37 1.92
CA ALA A 23 -2.28 13.04 2.11
C ALA A 23 -2.22 14.52 1.69
N GLN A 24 -1.17 15.25 2.07
CA GLN A 24 -1.01 16.65 1.67
C GLN A 24 -0.84 16.82 0.15
N LYS A 25 -0.24 15.85 -0.54
CA LYS A 25 -0.13 15.84 -2.00
C LYS A 25 -1.45 15.49 -2.71
N PHE A 26 -2.49 15.12 -1.97
CA PHE A 26 -3.80 14.68 -2.47
C PHE A 26 -4.95 15.41 -1.74
N GLY A 27 -4.83 16.71 -1.47
CA GLY A 27 -5.92 17.54 -0.93
C GLY A 27 -6.07 17.48 0.60
N GLY A 28 -5.09 16.91 1.29
CA GLY A 28 -5.06 16.79 2.75
C GLY A 28 -5.68 15.50 3.29
N LYS A 29 -5.74 15.38 4.62
CA LYS A 29 -6.15 14.14 5.31
C LYS A 29 -7.54 13.66 4.89
N ASN A 30 -8.52 14.55 4.78
CA ASN A 30 -9.90 14.16 4.48
C ASN A 30 -10.04 13.60 3.06
N PHE A 31 -9.44 14.24 2.06
CA PHE A 31 -9.42 13.74 0.68
C PHE A 31 -8.73 12.38 0.59
N PHE A 32 -7.60 12.23 1.30
CA PHE A 32 -6.91 10.95 1.36
C PHE A 32 -7.76 9.85 2.02
N LEU A 33 -8.51 10.15 3.09
CA LEU A 33 -9.42 9.20 3.71
C LEU A 33 -10.58 8.80 2.77
N HIS A 34 -11.15 9.74 2.02
CA HIS A 34 -12.16 9.45 0.99
C HIS A 34 -11.60 8.57 -0.13
N LEU A 35 -10.34 8.78 -0.52
CA LEU A 35 -9.64 7.87 -1.44
C LEU A 35 -9.58 6.44 -0.89
N LEU A 36 -9.26 6.27 0.40
CA LEU A 36 -9.26 4.94 1.03
C LEU A 36 -10.65 4.33 1.07
N GLU A 37 -11.67 5.11 1.41
CA GLU A 37 -13.07 4.68 1.42
C GLU A 37 -13.48 4.16 0.04
N ALA A 38 -13.25 4.94 -1.02
CA ALA A 38 -13.55 4.54 -2.39
C ALA A 38 -12.82 3.24 -2.78
N VAL A 39 -11.54 3.08 -2.40
CA VAL A 39 -10.79 1.83 -2.67
C VAL A 39 -11.38 0.64 -1.90
N ARG A 40 -11.91 0.84 -0.68
CA ARG A 40 -12.52 -0.24 0.12
C ARG A 40 -13.92 -0.65 -0.38
N GLU A 41 -14.67 0.30 -0.91
CA GLU A 41 -16.01 0.05 -1.47
C GLU A 41 -15.97 -0.63 -2.85
N ALA A 42 -14.85 -0.47 -3.56
CA ALA A 42 -14.67 -1.04 -4.89
C ALA A 42 -14.69 -2.58 -4.89
N ASN A 43 -15.61 -3.14 -5.67
CA ASN A 43 -15.73 -4.57 -5.92
C ASN A 43 -15.97 -4.82 -7.42
N PRO A 44 -15.10 -5.56 -8.14
CA PRO A 44 -13.91 -6.29 -7.66
C PRO A 44 -12.78 -5.37 -7.18
N HIS A 45 -11.81 -5.93 -6.46
CA HIS A 45 -10.69 -5.18 -5.88
C HIS A 45 -9.95 -4.35 -6.95
N PRO A 46 -9.67 -3.05 -6.73
CA PRO A 46 -9.13 -2.14 -7.75
C PRO A 46 -7.86 -2.63 -8.46
N LEU A 47 -6.93 -3.23 -7.72
CA LEU A 47 -5.70 -3.79 -8.29
C LEU A 47 -5.94 -4.77 -9.46
N THR A 48 -7.11 -5.43 -9.51
CA THR A 48 -7.43 -6.42 -10.55
C THR A 48 -8.02 -5.81 -11.83
N THR A 49 -8.23 -4.50 -11.88
CA THR A 49 -8.84 -3.85 -13.05
C THR A 49 -7.92 -3.90 -14.26
N ALA A 50 -8.44 -4.40 -15.38
CA ALA A 50 -7.67 -4.62 -16.62
C ALA A 50 -7.10 -3.33 -17.23
N ASN A 51 -7.79 -2.20 -17.05
CA ASN A 51 -7.35 -0.88 -17.52
C ASN A 51 -6.19 -0.29 -16.68
N ARG A 52 -5.79 -0.95 -15.59
CA ARG A 52 -4.74 -0.51 -14.64
C ARG A 52 -5.01 0.88 -14.03
N THR A 53 -6.29 1.21 -13.91
CA THR A 53 -6.75 2.51 -13.42
C THR A 53 -7.92 2.31 -12.46
N PHE A 54 -7.90 3.06 -11.37
CA PHE A 54 -9.03 3.23 -10.47
C PHE A 54 -9.36 4.72 -10.42
N THR A 55 -10.59 5.09 -10.81
CA THR A 55 -11.07 6.47 -10.81
C THR A 55 -12.14 6.64 -9.75
N MET A 56 -12.10 7.76 -9.04
CA MET A 56 -13.15 8.24 -8.15
C MET A 56 -13.39 9.73 -8.39
N GLU A 57 -14.40 10.29 -7.74
CA GLU A 57 -14.74 11.71 -7.87
C GLU A 57 -13.55 12.64 -7.57
N LEU A 58 -12.82 12.35 -6.49
CA LEU A 58 -11.72 13.19 -6.00
C LEU A 58 -10.37 12.91 -6.67
N GLY A 59 -10.25 11.88 -7.50
CA GLY A 59 -8.99 11.61 -8.20
C GLY A 59 -8.88 10.23 -8.84
N GLU A 60 -7.67 9.85 -9.20
CA GLU A 60 -7.38 8.56 -9.82
C GLU A 60 -6.09 7.93 -9.29
N VAL A 61 -6.05 6.60 -9.36
CA VAL A 61 -4.86 5.77 -9.14
C VAL A 61 -4.58 4.98 -10.42
N LYS A 62 -3.42 5.19 -11.03
CA LYS A 62 -2.98 4.49 -12.25
C LYS A 62 -1.71 3.69 -12.01
N TRP A 63 -1.59 2.54 -12.64
CA TRP A 63 -0.37 1.74 -12.58
C TRP A 63 0.00 1.14 -13.93
N ASN A 64 1.26 0.71 -14.07
CA ASN A 64 1.86 0.38 -15.36
C ASN A 64 1.69 -1.07 -15.82
N LYS A 65 1.25 -2.01 -14.95
CA LYS A 65 1.07 -3.43 -15.31
C LYS A 65 -0.21 -4.05 -14.75
N VAL A 66 -0.85 -4.94 -15.51
CA VAL A 66 -2.05 -5.67 -15.03
C VAL A 66 -1.65 -6.58 -13.87
N ILE A 67 -2.44 -6.56 -12.79
CA ILE A 67 -2.28 -7.48 -11.65
C ILE A 67 -3.45 -8.45 -11.70
N PHE A 68 -3.16 -9.69 -12.09
CA PHE A 68 -4.18 -10.73 -12.15
C PHE A 68 -4.63 -11.15 -10.74
N ASN A 69 -5.89 -11.59 -10.63
CA ASN A 69 -6.46 -11.98 -9.33
C ASN A 69 -5.65 -13.09 -8.64
N ASP A 70 -5.06 -14.04 -9.37
CA ASP A 70 -4.19 -15.07 -8.79
C ASP A 70 -2.98 -14.46 -8.03
N LYS A 71 -2.40 -13.38 -8.56
CA LYS A 71 -1.31 -12.65 -7.92
C LYS A 71 -1.79 -11.89 -6.69
N LEU A 72 -2.97 -11.26 -6.76
CA LEU A 72 -3.57 -10.60 -5.61
C LEU A 72 -3.86 -11.62 -4.48
N GLN A 73 -4.43 -12.77 -4.79
CA GLN A 73 -4.69 -13.82 -3.79
C GLN A 73 -3.39 -14.36 -3.18
N LEU A 74 -2.33 -14.52 -3.97
CA LEU A 74 -1.02 -14.94 -3.45
C LEU A 74 -0.38 -13.86 -2.55
N LEU A 75 -0.53 -12.58 -2.91
CA LEU A 75 -0.08 -11.44 -2.12
C LEU A 75 -0.78 -11.37 -0.77
N LEU A 76 -2.11 -11.49 -0.75
CA LEU A 76 -2.89 -11.50 0.49
C LEU A 76 -2.44 -12.62 1.44
N LYS A 77 -2.16 -13.81 0.90
CA LYS A 77 -1.62 -14.93 1.71
C LYS A 77 -0.23 -14.63 2.25
N ALA A 78 0.69 -14.12 1.42
CA ALA A 78 2.06 -13.79 1.85
C ALA A 78 2.06 -12.70 2.94
N ARG A 79 1.20 -11.68 2.80
CA ARG A 79 1.04 -10.56 3.73
C ARG A 79 0.65 -10.99 5.16
N VAL A 80 -0.18 -12.04 5.30
CA VAL A 80 -0.56 -12.56 6.62
C VAL A 80 0.65 -13.11 7.40
N HIS A 81 1.65 -13.65 6.69
CA HIS A 81 2.86 -14.17 7.29
C HIS A 81 3.92 -13.09 7.54
N GLU A 82 3.98 -12.08 6.68
CA GLU A 82 4.90 -10.94 6.80
C GLU A 82 4.83 -10.27 8.17
N SER A 83 3.63 -10.06 8.73
CA SER A 83 3.47 -9.39 10.03
C SER A 83 4.17 -10.12 11.18
N ARG A 84 4.34 -11.44 11.07
CA ARG A 84 5.00 -12.28 12.10
C ARG A 84 6.50 -12.38 11.90
N GLN A 85 6.94 -12.53 10.65
CA GLN A 85 8.35 -12.80 10.32
C GLN A 85 9.11 -11.56 9.84
N GLN A 86 8.44 -10.41 9.78
CA GLN A 86 9.02 -9.12 9.38
C GLN A 86 9.62 -9.10 7.96
N ASN A 87 9.27 -10.09 7.12
CA ASN A 87 9.69 -10.25 5.74
C ASN A 87 8.55 -10.86 4.91
N LEU A 88 8.32 -10.34 3.71
CA LEU A 88 7.32 -10.88 2.79
C LEU A 88 7.79 -12.21 2.19
N LEU A 89 9.10 -12.36 1.97
CA LEU A 89 9.69 -13.62 1.53
C LEU A 89 9.72 -14.60 2.72
N PRO A 90 9.21 -15.84 2.55
CA PRO A 90 9.40 -16.88 3.56
C PRO A 90 10.86 -17.36 3.55
N ASP A 91 11.19 -18.30 4.45
CA ASP A 91 12.48 -18.99 4.44
C ASP A 91 12.80 -19.61 3.06
N GLU A 92 14.08 -19.62 2.67
CA GLU A 92 14.53 -20.14 1.37
C GLU A 92 14.21 -21.64 1.21
N GLU A 93 14.13 -22.40 2.30
CA GLU A 93 13.77 -23.82 2.33
C GLU A 93 12.25 -24.05 2.27
N ALA A 94 11.43 -23.00 2.46
CA ALA A 94 9.98 -23.13 2.49
C ALA A 94 9.41 -23.54 1.12
N PRO A 95 8.44 -24.47 1.05
CA PRO A 95 7.86 -24.93 -0.23
C PRO A 95 7.25 -23.82 -1.10
N ASN A 96 6.82 -22.71 -0.48
CA ASN A 96 6.23 -21.56 -1.16
C ASN A 96 7.23 -20.46 -1.54
N TYR A 97 8.52 -20.58 -1.16
CA TYR A 97 9.54 -19.56 -1.41
C TYR A 97 9.58 -19.10 -2.86
N LYS A 98 9.76 -20.02 -3.81
CA LYS A 98 9.81 -19.70 -5.25
C LYS A 98 8.53 -19.00 -5.73
N LYS A 99 7.36 -19.36 -5.19
CA LYS A 99 6.07 -18.76 -5.57
C LYS A 99 6.02 -17.30 -5.10
N VAL A 100 6.38 -17.03 -3.85
CA VAL A 100 6.38 -15.67 -3.29
C VAL A 100 7.49 -14.82 -3.92
N LEU A 101 8.67 -15.38 -4.16
CA LEU A 101 9.76 -14.69 -4.87
C LEU A 101 9.34 -14.24 -6.28
N ASN A 102 8.65 -15.10 -7.03
CA ASN A 102 8.13 -14.75 -8.36
C ASN A 102 7.00 -13.71 -8.30
N LEU A 103 6.18 -13.74 -7.24
CA LEU A 103 5.20 -12.68 -6.99
C LEU A 103 5.91 -11.34 -6.78
N VAL A 104 6.90 -11.29 -5.89
CA VAL A 104 7.68 -10.09 -5.60
C VAL A 104 8.34 -9.55 -6.87
N ARG A 105 9.00 -10.41 -7.66
CA ARG A 105 9.62 -10.02 -8.93
C ARG A 105 8.62 -9.45 -9.94
N THR A 106 7.39 -10.00 -9.97
CA THR A 106 6.33 -9.54 -10.87
C THR A 106 5.79 -8.16 -10.47
N LEU A 107 5.55 -7.95 -9.17
CA LEU A 107 4.92 -6.74 -8.66
C LEU A 107 5.93 -5.60 -8.41
N ARG A 108 7.20 -5.90 -8.10
CA ARG A 108 8.27 -4.91 -7.85
C ARG A 108 8.38 -3.79 -8.90
N PRO A 109 8.34 -4.05 -10.23
CA PRO A 109 8.44 -2.99 -11.24
C PRO A 109 7.16 -2.15 -11.40
N ILE A 110 6.12 -2.41 -10.61
CA ILE A 110 4.87 -1.66 -10.68
C ILE A 110 5.01 -0.34 -9.93
N VAL A 111 4.60 0.75 -10.58
CA VAL A 111 4.53 2.09 -9.97
C VAL A 111 3.08 2.53 -10.00
N PHE A 112 2.58 2.95 -8.85
CA PHE A 112 1.25 3.52 -8.67
C PHE A 112 1.37 5.04 -8.66
N HIS A 113 0.63 5.70 -9.53
CA HIS A 113 0.50 7.15 -9.59
C HIS A 113 -0.87 7.54 -9.07
N VAL A 114 -0.90 8.34 -8.02
CA VAL A 114 -2.13 8.87 -7.42
C VAL A 114 -2.21 10.35 -7.74
N LYS A 115 -3.32 10.79 -8.32
CA LYS A 115 -3.51 12.19 -8.73
C LYS A 115 -4.89 12.68 -8.32
N PRO A 116 -5.01 13.85 -7.66
CA PRO A 116 -6.30 14.46 -7.44
C PRO A 116 -6.92 14.91 -8.76
N THR A 117 -8.25 15.06 -8.79
CA THR A 117 -8.96 15.56 -9.97
C THR A 117 -8.61 17.03 -10.26
N SER A 118 -8.53 17.86 -9.23
CA SER A 118 -8.09 19.26 -9.34
C SER A 118 -6.59 19.37 -9.07
N GLN A 119 -5.87 20.15 -9.88
CA GLN A 119 -4.46 20.45 -9.63
C GLN A 119 -4.25 21.34 -8.40
N GLU A 120 -5.28 22.08 -7.97
CA GLU A 120 -5.25 22.91 -6.78
C GLU A 120 -5.18 22.07 -5.50
N ASP A 121 -5.71 20.83 -5.54
CA ASP A 121 -5.68 19.89 -4.42
C ASP A 121 -4.30 19.23 -4.26
N GLY A 122 -3.37 19.45 -5.19
CA GLY A 122 -1.98 19.03 -5.05
C GLY A 122 -1.41 18.30 -6.26
N PRO A 123 -0.08 18.07 -6.28
CA PRO A 123 0.60 17.47 -7.43
C PRO A 123 0.34 15.96 -7.59
N GLY A 124 -0.29 15.31 -6.60
CA GLY A 124 -0.32 13.87 -6.49
C GLY A 124 1.01 13.28 -6.02
N PHE A 125 1.08 11.96 -5.94
CA PHE A 125 2.26 11.22 -5.52
C PHE A 125 2.37 9.90 -6.27
N PHE A 126 3.50 9.21 -6.10
CA PHE A 126 3.67 7.86 -6.60
C PHE A 126 4.36 6.97 -5.57
N PHE A 127 4.14 5.68 -5.69
CA PHE A 127 4.76 4.69 -4.81
C PHE A 127 4.88 3.33 -5.51
N GLN A 128 5.70 2.46 -4.93
CA GLN A 128 5.90 1.08 -5.36
C GLN A 128 5.28 0.13 -4.32
N PRO A 129 4.95 -1.12 -4.68
CA PRO A 129 4.29 -2.03 -3.74
C PRO A 129 5.20 -2.53 -2.62
N PHE A 130 6.53 -2.46 -2.80
CA PHE A 130 7.49 -3.01 -1.86
C PHE A 130 8.62 -2.05 -1.54
N GLU A 131 9.16 -2.24 -0.34
CA GLU A 131 10.43 -1.66 0.11
C GLU A 131 11.46 -2.78 0.25
N VAL A 132 12.65 -2.55 -0.34
CA VAL A 132 13.78 -3.46 -0.21
C VAL A 132 14.64 -2.92 0.93
N ILE A 133 14.58 -3.60 2.07
CA ILE A 133 15.36 -3.23 3.26
C ILE A 133 16.81 -3.68 3.08
N ASP A 134 17.00 -4.91 2.57
CA ASP A 134 18.29 -5.50 2.25
C ASP A 134 18.11 -6.57 1.14
N PRO A 135 19.18 -7.20 0.62
CA PRO A 135 19.08 -8.18 -0.46
C PRO A 135 18.15 -9.39 -0.20
N LYS A 136 17.87 -9.71 1.08
CA LYS A 136 17.02 -10.83 1.51
C LYS A 136 15.71 -10.38 2.15
N THR A 137 15.60 -9.13 2.56
CA THR A 137 14.41 -8.59 3.25
C THR A 137 13.62 -7.65 2.35
N THR A 138 12.41 -8.08 2.00
CA THR A 138 11.43 -7.27 1.26
C THR A 138 10.18 -7.12 2.11
N ARG A 139 9.69 -5.89 2.25
CA ARG A 139 8.44 -5.57 2.96
C ARG A 139 7.44 -4.89 2.04
N LEU A 140 6.15 -4.93 2.39
CA LEU A 140 5.17 -4.06 1.73
C LEU A 140 5.48 -2.60 2.03
N SER A 141 5.39 -1.76 1.01
CA SER A 141 5.46 -0.31 1.22
C SER A 141 4.28 0.14 2.09
N PRO A 142 4.50 1.01 3.09
CA PRO A 142 3.44 1.58 3.92
C PRO A 142 2.31 2.20 3.08
N LEU A 143 2.62 2.92 2.00
CA LEU A 143 1.60 3.52 1.13
C LEU A 143 0.76 2.46 0.42
N PHE A 144 1.39 1.42 -0.12
CA PHE A 144 0.67 0.34 -0.78
C PHE A 144 -0.20 -0.43 0.21
N ASP A 145 0.32 -0.69 1.41
CA ASP A 145 -0.41 -1.39 2.46
C ASP A 145 -1.60 -0.57 2.98
N ALA A 146 -1.40 0.71 3.26
CA ALA A 146 -2.47 1.63 3.65
C ALA A 146 -3.52 1.77 2.56
N LEU A 147 -3.10 2.00 1.31
CA LEU A 147 -4.03 2.31 0.23
C LEU A 147 -4.95 1.13 -0.08
N PHE A 148 -4.43 -0.11 -0.10
CA PHE A 148 -5.19 -1.27 -0.57
C PHE A 148 -5.66 -2.24 0.51
N PHE A 149 -5.02 -2.31 1.69
CA PHE A 149 -5.28 -3.41 2.64
C PHE A 149 -5.57 -2.99 4.08
N CYS A 150 -5.02 -1.89 4.59
CA CYS A 150 -5.33 -1.46 5.97
C CYS A 150 -6.80 -1.09 6.13
N SER A 151 -7.35 -1.27 7.33
CA SER A 151 -8.62 -0.65 7.69
C SER A 151 -8.48 0.87 7.74
N ILE A 152 -9.56 1.57 7.40
CA ILE A 152 -9.60 3.05 7.45
C ILE A 152 -9.28 3.55 8.86
N ASP A 153 -9.78 2.87 9.90
CA ASP A 153 -9.51 3.23 11.30
C ASP A 153 -8.02 3.16 11.65
N THR A 154 -7.30 2.17 11.12
CA THR A 154 -5.87 2.06 11.35
C THR A 154 -5.11 3.19 10.69
N VAL A 155 -5.47 3.54 9.45
CA VAL A 155 -4.86 4.67 8.74
C VAL A 155 -5.18 5.99 9.44
N LYS A 156 -6.40 6.18 9.93
CA LYS A 156 -6.79 7.34 10.74
C LYS A 156 -5.92 7.48 12.00
N LYS A 157 -5.66 6.38 12.71
CA LYS A 157 -4.76 6.38 13.88
C LYS A 157 -3.33 6.80 13.52
N VAL A 158 -2.79 6.27 12.42
CA VAL A 158 -1.45 6.64 11.94
C VAL A 158 -1.39 8.12 11.54
N LEU A 159 -2.36 8.60 10.76
CA LEU A 159 -2.41 10.01 10.31
C LEU A 159 -2.57 11.02 11.45
N ASN A 160 -3.14 10.60 12.58
CA ASN A 160 -3.35 11.45 13.75
C ASN A 160 -2.37 11.15 14.89
N TYR A 161 -1.34 10.34 14.62
CA TYR A 161 -0.27 10.15 15.59
C TYR A 161 0.46 11.47 15.82
N GLU A 162 0.61 11.85 17.08
CA GLU A 162 1.41 12.98 17.51
C GLU A 162 2.72 12.43 18.09
N PRO A 163 3.86 12.61 17.40
CA PRO A 163 5.15 12.21 17.93
C PRO A 163 5.41 12.93 19.26
N ARG A 164 5.73 12.16 20.31
CA ARG A 164 6.13 12.71 21.61
C ARG A 164 7.62 13.05 21.64
#